data_AF-A0A8R7PAP3-F1
#
_entry.id   AF-A0A8R7PAP3-F1
#
_cell.length_a   1.000
_cell.length_b   1.000
_cell.length_c   1.000
_cell.angle_alpha   90.00
_cell.angle_beta   90.00
_cell.angle_gamma   90.00
#
_symmetry.space_group_name_H-M   'P 1'
#
loop_
_entity.id
_entity.type
_entity.pdbx_description
1 polymer ?
#
loop_
_entity_poly.entity_id
_entity_poly.type
_entity_poly.pdbx_seq_one_letter_code
_entity_poly.pdbx_strand_id
1 'polypeptide(L)'
;MPFRSMVREMRGEVDAIARRRPLPSSARGVRRVAAVAPPGEEAARQGCCWAELPPELLREVLARVEASEPRWPRRRDVVACAGVCRTWRGVVREIVRVPEVSGRLTFPISLKQPGPRDAPIKCFIRRHRATQTYFLYIELTDALADAGKFLLAARKYHRPTCTEYLISLDKTDMSKGSQTCVGKLR
;
A
#
# COMPACT_ATOMS: atom_id res chain seq x y z
N MET A 1 15.12 25.64 -5.37
CA MET A 1 15.53 24.21 -5.47
C MET A 1 14.77 23.57 -6.63
N PRO A 2 15.43 23.07 -7.69
CA PRO A 2 14.71 22.55 -8.85
C PRO A 2 14.21 21.12 -8.61
N PHE A 3 12.97 20.85 -9.03
CA PHE A 3 12.21 19.60 -8.83
C PHE A 3 12.96 18.32 -9.30
N ARG A 4 13.93 18.49 -10.21
CA ARG A 4 14.75 17.41 -10.76
C ARG A 4 15.76 16.82 -9.77
N SER A 5 16.19 17.57 -8.74
CA SER A 5 17.13 17.09 -7.73
C SER A 5 16.49 16.05 -6.80
N MET A 6 15.22 16.27 -6.44
CA MET A 6 14.47 15.41 -5.50
C MET A 6 14.15 14.04 -6.11
N VAL A 7 13.89 13.99 -7.42
CA VAL A 7 13.58 12.74 -8.16
C VAL A 7 14.80 11.83 -8.26
N ARG A 8 16.02 12.40 -8.32
CA ARG A 8 17.27 11.63 -8.46
C ARG A 8 17.77 11.10 -7.12
N GLU A 9 17.57 11.86 -6.04
CA GLU A 9 17.94 11.48 -4.67
C GLU A 9 17.07 10.31 -4.15
N MET A 10 15.78 10.30 -4.46
CA MET A 10 14.87 9.25 -3.97
C MET A 10 14.92 7.92 -4.75
N ARG A 11 15.46 7.89 -5.98
CA ARG A 11 15.73 6.61 -6.67
C ARG A 11 16.82 5.81 -5.97
N GLY A 12 17.79 6.48 -5.32
CA GLY A 12 18.86 5.82 -4.56
C GLY A 12 18.38 5.20 -3.24
N GLU A 13 17.40 5.80 -2.56
CA GLU A 13 16.87 5.27 -1.29
C GLU A 13 16.03 4.00 -1.46
N VAL A 14 15.34 3.84 -2.59
CA VAL A 14 14.55 2.63 -2.87
C VAL A 14 15.46 1.41 -3.08
N ASP A 15 16.64 1.60 -3.67
CA ASP A 15 17.65 0.55 -3.85
C ASP A 15 18.40 0.20 -2.54
N ALA A 16 18.51 1.16 -1.61
CA ALA A 16 19.17 0.95 -0.32
C ALA A 16 18.36 0.07 0.65
N ILE A 17 17.02 0.14 0.56
CA ILE A 17 16.11 -0.70 1.37
C ILE A 17 16.19 -2.18 0.95
N ALA A 18 16.53 -2.46 -0.31
CA ALA A 18 16.61 -3.82 -0.85
C ALA A 18 17.85 -4.62 -0.41
N ARG A 19 18.86 -3.99 0.21
CA ARG A 19 20.18 -4.62 0.51
C ARG A 19 20.48 -4.86 1.99
N ARG A 20 19.54 -4.69 2.92
CA ARG A 20 19.83 -4.93 4.35
C ARG A 20 19.58 -6.39 4.74
N ARG A 21 20.68 -7.12 4.86
CA ARG A 21 20.80 -8.50 5.38
C ARG A 21 20.41 -8.53 6.88
N PRO A 22 19.60 -9.49 7.35
CA PRO A 22 19.32 -9.61 8.79
C PRO A 22 20.57 -10.08 9.56
N LEU A 23 20.86 -9.45 10.71
CA LEU A 23 21.83 -9.94 11.69
C LEU A 23 21.25 -11.14 12.48
N PRO A 24 22.09 -12.08 12.95
CA PRO A 24 21.63 -13.29 13.61
C PRO A 24 21.31 -13.06 15.09
N SER A 25 20.14 -13.56 15.52
CA SER A 25 19.73 -13.57 16.92
C SER A 25 20.43 -14.70 17.69
N SER A 26 21.05 -14.32 18.81
CA SER A 26 21.67 -15.21 19.79
C SER A 26 20.63 -16.15 20.43
N ALA A 27 20.88 -17.46 20.39
CA ALA A 27 20.10 -18.46 21.12
C ALA A 27 21.05 -19.26 22.03
N ARG A 28 20.73 -19.24 23.33
CA ARG A 28 21.42 -19.99 24.40
C ARG A 28 21.28 -21.49 24.16
N GLY A 29 22.35 -22.22 24.46
CA GLY A 29 22.50 -23.64 24.18
C GLY A 29 21.61 -24.56 25.00
N VAL A 30 21.17 -25.64 24.36
CA VAL A 30 20.85 -26.93 24.96
C VAL A 30 21.40 -28.02 24.01
N ARG A 31 21.97 -29.06 24.62
CA ARG A 31 22.80 -30.11 24.04
C ARG A 31 22.12 -30.92 22.91
N ARG A 32 22.93 -31.28 21.92
CA ARG A 32 22.63 -32.19 20.80
C ARG A 32 22.36 -33.62 21.29
N VAL A 33 21.35 -34.26 20.71
CA VAL A 33 21.34 -35.72 20.48
C VAL A 33 21.02 -35.91 19.00
N ALA A 34 21.90 -36.66 18.31
CA ALA A 34 21.79 -36.94 16.89
C ALA A 34 20.63 -37.93 16.64
N ALA A 35 19.63 -37.49 15.88
CA ALA A 35 18.62 -38.37 15.30
C ALA A 35 18.82 -38.34 13.78
N VAL A 36 19.01 -39.53 13.21
CA VAL A 36 19.15 -39.78 11.78
C VAL A 36 17.88 -39.29 11.06
N ALA A 37 18.05 -38.37 10.11
CA ALA A 37 16.95 -37.83 9.31
C ALA A 37 16.52 -38.86 8.23
N PRO A 38 15.20 -39.06 8.01
CA PRO A 38 14.71 -39.79 6.84
C PRO A 38 14.91 -38.95 5.56
N PRO A 39 15.12 -39.58 4.39
CA PRO A 39 15.19 -38.86 3.12
C PRO A 39 13.79 -38.41 2.73
N GLY A 40 13.44 -37.18 3.10
CA GLY A 40 12.11 -36.62 2.82
C GLY A 40 11.93 -35.14 3.13
N GLU A 41 13.01 -34.39 3.39
CA GLU A 41 12.94 -32.96 3.75
C GLU A 41 13.30 -31.99 2.61
N GLU A 42 13.21 -32.42 1.34
CA GLU A 42 13.29 -31.48 0.21
C GLU A 42 11.95 -30.76 -0.07
N ALA A 43 10.83 -31.21 0.51
CA ALA A 43 9.52 -30.61 0.25
C ALA A 43 9.28 -29.27 1.01
N ALA A 44 10.08 -28.94 2.01
CA ALA A 44 9.93 -27.69 2.77
C ALA A 44 10.57 -26.46 2.09
N ARG A 45 11.04 -26.61 0.84
CA ARG A 45 11.46 -25.50 -0.05
C ARG A 45 10.41 -25.14 -1.09
N GLN A 46 9.17 -25.61 -0.94
CA GLN A 46 8.07 -25.23 -1.81
C GLN A 46 7.84 -23.72 -1.71
N GLY A 47 8.20 -23.03 -2.80
CA GLY A 47 7.81 -21.66 -3.04
C GLY A 47 6.31 -21.52 -2.92
N CYS A 48 5.84 -20.28 -2.78
CA CYS A 48 4.41 -19.99 -2.74
C CYS A 48 3.76 -20.66 -3.97
N CYS A 49 2.91 -21.68 -3.79
CA CYS A 49 2.29 -22.46 -4.88
C CYS A 49 1.55 -21.57 -5.90
N TRP A 50 1.12 -20.39 -5.47
CA TRP A 50 0.51 -19.37 -6.30
C TRP A 50 1.50 -18.59 -7.19
N ALA A 51 2.79 -18.60 -6.88
CA ALA A 51 3.84 -17.99 -7.69
C ALA A 51 4.20 -18.86 -8.91
N GLU A 52 3.81 -20.14 -8.91
CA GLU A 52 4.04 -21.10 -9.99
C GLU A 52 2.90 -21.12 -11.03
N LEU A 53 1.81 -20.37 -10.78
CA LEU A 53 0.68 -20.27 -11.71
C LEU A 53 1.14 -19.65 -13.04
N PRO A 54 0.76 -20.23 -14.20
CA PRO A 54 1.04 -19.62 -15.50
C PRO A 54 0.56 -18.16 -15.53
N PRO A 55 1.39 -17.21 -15.99
CA PRO A 55 1.08 -15.78 -15.89
C PRO A 55 -0.14 -15.39 -16.74
N GLU A 56 -0.49 -16.15 -17.77
CA GLU A 56 -1.70 -16.00 -18.57
C GLU A 56 -2.95 -16.26 -17.73
N LEU A 57 -2.97 -17.40 -17.02
CA LEU A 57 -4.07 -17.76 -16.12
C LEU A 57 -4.17 -16.78 -14.95
N LEU A 58 -3.02 -16.36 -14.40
CA LEU A 58 -2.98 -15.36 -13.34
C LEU A 58 -3.63 -14.03 -13.79
N ARG A 59 -3.28 -13.55 -15.00
CA ARG A 59 -3.89 -12.36 -15.58
C ARG A 59 -5.39 -12.52 -15.75
N GLU A 60 -5.84 -13.65 -16.26
CA GLU A 60 -7.26 -13.92 -16.50
C GLU A 60 -8.07 -13.94 -15.19
N VAL A 61 -7.59 -14.64 -14.17
CA VAL A 61 -8.22 -14.69 -12.85
C VAL A 61 -8.29 -13.30 -12.24
N LEU A 62 -7.18 -12.56 -12.23
CA LEU A 62 -7.14 -11.23 -11.63
C LEU A 62 -7.96 -10.20 -12.42
N ALA A 63 -8.04 -10.33 -13.75
CA ALA A 63 -8.90 -9.50 -14.58
C ALA A 63 -10.37 -9.77 -14.27
N ARG A 64 -10.75 -11.04 -14.07
CA ARG A 64 -12.10 -11.39 -13.61
C ARG A 64 -12.39 -10.81 -12.23
N VAL A 65 -11.46 -10.87 -11.28
CA VAL A 65 -11.61 -10.28 -9.93
C VAL A 65 -11.80 -8.76 -10.02
N GLU A 66 -11.04 -8.07 -10.87
CA GLU A 66 -11.17 -6.61 -11.07
C GLU A 66 -12.50 -6.22 -11.74
N ALA A 67 -13.02 -7.08 -12.63
CA ALA A 67 -14.27 -6.86 -13.34
C ALA A 67 -15.52 -7.22 -12.51
N SER A 68 -15.43 -8.26 -11.66
CA SER A 68 -16.58 -8.76 -10.90
C SER A 68 -17.02 -7.79 -9.80
N GLU A 69 -16.09 -7.05 -9.20
CA GLU A 69 -16.36 -6.24 -8.01
C GLU A 69 -15.75 -4.82 -8.13
N PRO A 70 -16.37 -3.90 -8.90
CA PRO A 70 -15.82 -2.57 -9.14
C PRO A 70 -15.98 -1.62 -7.94
N ARG A 71 -16.90 -1.92 -7.01
CA ARG A 71 -17.25 -1.03 -5.89
C ARG A 71 -16.52 -1.44 -4.61
N TRP A 72 -16.10 -0.45 -3.84
CA TRP A 72 -15.61 -0.70 -2.47
C TRP A 72 -16.79 -0.97 -1.52
N PRO A 73 -16.66 -1.83 -0.49
CA PRO A 73 -15.47 -2.53 -0.02
C PRO A 73 -15.13 -3.82 -0.75
N ARG A 74 -16.00 -4.34 -1.62
CA ARG A 74 -15.79 -5.63 -2.29
C ARG A 74 -14.54 -5.64 -3.18
N ARG A 75 -14.20 -4.50 -3.81
CA ARG A 75 -12.94 -4.31 -4.54
C ARG A 75 -11.65 -4.40 -3.70
N ARG A 76 -11.73 -4.66 -2.39
CA ARG A 76 -10.56 -4.91 -1.53
C ARG A 76 -9.78 -6.16 -1.95
N ASP A 77 -10.44 -7.11 -2.59
CA ASP A 77 -9.84 -8.39 -2.97
C ASP A 77 -8.71 -8.21 -4.01
N VAL A 78 -8.84 -7.20 -4.88
CA VAL A 78 -7.78 -6.78 -5.82
C VAL A 78 -6.52 -6.34 -5.08
N VAL A 79 -6.69 -5.60 -3.97
CA VAL A 79 -5.57 -5.15 -3.13
C VAL A 79 -4.98 -6.33 -2.37
N ALA A 80 -5.81 -7.25 -1.88
CA ALA A 80 -5.37 -8.48 -1.22
C ALA A 80 -4.55 -9.37 -2.15
N CYS A 81 -4.98 -9.52 -3.41
CA CYS A 81 -4.26 -10.26 -4.45
C CYS A 81 -2.86 -9.70 -4.70
N ALA A 82 -2.69 -8.37 -4.71
CA ALA A 82 -1.38 -7.73 -4.84
C ALA A 82 -0.46 -7.93 -3.62
N GLY A 83 -1.02 -8.43 -2.51
CA GLY A 83 -0.31 -8.77 -1.28
C GLY A 83 0.32 -10.17 -1.30
N VAL A 84 -0.13 -11.08 -2.19
CA VAL A 84 0.28 -12.50 -2.18
C VAL A 84 1.79 -12.67 -2.41
N CYS A 85 2.31 -12.17 -3.53
CA CYS A 85 3.74 -12.20 -3.84
C CYS A 85 4.11 -11.09 -4.85
N ARG A 86 5.41 -10.97 -5.17
CA ARG A 86 5.91 -9.94 -6.11
C ARG A 86 5.32 -10.11 -7.52
N THR A 87 5.16 -11.35 -7.99
CA THR A 87 4.59 -11.66 -9.31
C THR A 87 3.14 -11.21 -9.39
N TRP A 88 2.31 -11.61 -8.43
CA TRP A 88 0.91 -11.18 -8.34
C TRP A 88 0.79 -9.65 -8.26
N ARG A 89 1.62 -9.00 -7.45
CA ARG A 89 1.67 -7.54 -7.37
C ARG A 89 1.97 -6.88 -8.73
N GLY A 90 2.88 -7.46 -9.51
CA GLY A 90 3.19 -6.99 -10.86
C GLY A 90 1.97 -7.05 -11.77
N VAL A 91 1.32 -8.22 -11.81
CA VAL A 91 0.13 -8.46 -12.64
C VAL A 91 -1.05 -7.58 -12.23
N VAL A 92 -1.33 -7.43 -10.93
CA VAL A 92 -2.41 -6.55 -10.46
C VAL A 92 -2.16 -5.10 -10.87
N ARG A 93 -0.92 -4.61 -10.84
CA ARG A 93 -0.59 -3.24 -11.29
C ARG A 93 -0.87 -3.05 -12.78
N GLU A 94 -0.58 -4.05 -13.60
CA GLU A 94 -0.88 -4.05 -15.03
C GLU A 94 -2.39 -3.96 -15.28
N ILE A 95 -3.17 -4.77 -14.56
CA ILE A 95 -4.63 -4.86 -14.69
C ILE A 95 -5.32 -3.56 -14.22
N VAL A 96 -4.93 -3.06 -13.05
CA VAL A 96 -5.54 -1.88 -12.43
C VAL A 96 -5.18 -0.58 -13.15
N ARG A 97 -4.01 -0.54 -13.82
CA ARG A 97 -3.44 0.63 -14.48
C ARG A 97 -3.26 1.84 -13.54
N VAL A 98 -2.73 2.93 -14.08
CA VAL A 98 -2.57 4.20 -13.34
C VAL A 98 -3.89 4.95 -13.25
N PRO A 99 -4.11 5.79 -12.23
CA PRO A 99 -5.36 6.55 -12.05
C PRO A 99 -5.71 7.44 -13.23
N GLU A 100 -4.72 7.97 -13.96
CA GLU A 100 -4.95 8.75 -15.19
C GLU A 100 -5.76 7.97 -16.25
N VAL A 101 -5.58 6.65 -16.33
CA VAL A 101 -6.29 5.79 -17.29
C VAL A 101 -7.47 5.08 -16.65
N SER A 102 -7.34 4.60 -15.41
CA SER A 102 -8.39 3.79 -14.77
C SER A 102 -9.41 4.59 -13.98
N GLY A 103 -9.09 5.83 -13.61
CA GLY A 103 -9.89 6.63 -12.68
C GLY A 103 -9.98 6.06 -11.26
N ARG A 104 -9.19 5.03 -10.92
CA ARG A 104 -9.32 4.28 -9.66
C ARG A 104 -8.11 4.48 -8.76
N LEU A 105 -8.35 4.90 -7.52
CA LEU A 105 -7.34 4.97 -6.46
C LEU A 105 -7.25 3.63 -5.72
N THR A 106 -6.48 2.69 -6.27
CA THR A 106 -6.41 1.32 -5.73
C THR A 106 -5.38 1.18 -4.63
N PHE A 107 -4.14 1.61 -4.89
CA PHE A 107 -3.01 1.50 -3.97
C PHE A 107 -2.67 2.84 -3.34
N PRO A 108 -1.97 2.87 -2.19
CA PRO A 108 -1.54 4.13 -1.58
C PRO A 108 -0.66 4.99 -2.51
N ILE A 109 0.16 4.35 -3.35
CA ILE A 109 1.00 5.05 -4.33
C ILE A 109 0.17 5.80 -5.39
N SER A 110 -1.05 5.35 -5.69
CA SER A 110 -1.95 6.00 -6.64
C SER A 110 -2.34 7.42 -6.23
N LEU A 111 -2.28 7.76 -4.93
CA LEU A 111 -2.56 9.11 -4.44
C LEU A 111 -1.53 10.15 -4.88
N LYS A 112 -0.33 9.71 -5.27
CA LYS A 112 0.75 10.59 -5.77
C LYS A 112 0.81 10.61 -7.30
N GLN A 113 -0.08 9.90 -7.98
CA GLN A 113 -0.13 9.83 -9.44
C GLN A 113 -1.16 10.82 -10.00
N PRO A 114 -1.00 11.26 -11.27
CA PRO A 114 -2.00 12.09 -11.93
C PRO A 114 -3.37 11.42 -11.96
N GLY A 115 -4.41 12.22 -11.74
CA GLY A 115 -5.80 11.78 -11.89
C GLY A 115 -6.24 11.70 -13.35
N PRO A 116 -7.42 11.13 -13.62
CA PRO A 116 -8.05 11.12 -14.94
C PRO A 116 -8.27 12.55 -15.47
N ARG A 117 -8.12 12.72 -16.79
CA ARG A 117 -8.26 14.04 -17.46
C ARG A 117 -9.72 14.40 -17.76
N ASP A 118 -10.52 13.38 -18.05
CA ASP A 118 -11.86 13.58 -18.61
C ASP A 118 -12.96 13.63 -17.53
N ALA A 119 -12.66 13.19 -16.31
CA ALA A 119 -13.62 13.14 -15.22
C ALA A 119 -12.94 13.39 -13.86
N PRO A 120 -13.57 14.10 -12.91
CA PRO A 120 -13.01 14.28 -11.58
C PRO A 120 -13.17 13.03 -10.71
N ILE A 121 -12.19 12.79 -9.83
CA ILE A 121 -12.34 11.84 -8.72
C ILE A 121 -13.04 12.56 -7.56
N LYS A 122 -14.27 12.16 -7.23
CA LYS A 122 -15.01 12.74 -6.12
C LYS A 122 -14.50 12.21 -4.77
N CYS A 123 -14.21 13.12 -3.86
CA CYS A 123 -13.74 12.82 -2.51
C CYS A 123 -14.43 13.74 -1.49
N PHE A 124 -14.51 13.28 -0.24
CA PHE A 124 -15.02 14.07 0.87
C PHE A 124 -14.07 14.02 2.07
N ILE A 125 -14.13 15.07 2.89
CA ILE A 125 -13.30 15.19 4.10
C ILE A 125 -14.19 15.12 5.33
N ARG A 126 -13.90 14.17 6.21
CA ARG A 126 -14.53 14.08 7.53
C ARG A 126 -13.61 14.64 8.61
N ARG A 127 -14.09 15.63 9.36
CA ARG A 127 -13.33 16.26 10.45
C ARG A 127 -13.73 15.69 11.81
N HIS A 128 -12.73 15.22 12.56
CA HIS A 128 -12.86 14.88 13.97
C HIS A 128 -12.32 16.03 14.83
N ARG A 129 -13.22 16.81 15.42
CA ARG A 129 -12.88 18.08 16.11
C ARG A 129 -12.03 17.86 17.37
N ALA A 130 -12.34 16.83 18.17
CA ALA A 130 -11.66 16.59 19.45
C ALA A 130 -10.15 16.36 19.28
N THR A 131 -9.73 15.69 18.21
CA THR A 131 -8.31 15.38 17.95
C THR A 131 -7.67 16.29 16.89
N GLN A 132 -8.46 17.22 16.33
CA GLN A 132 -8.10 18.02 15.15
C GLN A 132 -7.58 17.16 13.98
N THR A 133 -8.23 16.01 13.77
CA THR A 133 -7.90 15.08 12.69
C THR A 133 -8.90 15.22 11.54
N TYR A 134 -8.40 15.07 10.33
CA TYR A 134 -9.15 15.12 9.08
C TYR A 134 -8.92 13.81 8.36
N PHE A 135 -9.98 13.21 7.84
CA PHE A 135 -9.93 11.95 7.10
C PHE A 135 -10.44 12.21 5.68
N LEU A 136 -9.64 11.87 4.68
CA LEU A 136 -10.02 11.93 3.27
C LEU A 136 -10.57 10.57 2.84
N TYR A 137 -11.72 10.60 2.17
CA TYR A 137 -12.36 9.42 1.61
C TYR A 137 -12.67 9.66 0.13
N ILE A 138 -12.57 8.61 -0.69
CA ILE A 138 -13.17 8.60 -2.02
C ILE A 138 -14.64 8.21 -1.91
N GLU A 139 -15.50 8.95 -2.60
CA GLU A 139 -16.94 8.73 -2.65
C GLU A 139 -17.26 7.48 -3.49
N LEU A 140 -18.16 6.63 -3.01
CA LEU A 140 -18.50 5.36 -3.65
C LEU A 140 -19.91 5.36 -4.26
N THR A 141 -20.79 6.22 -3.72
CA THR A 141 -22.17 6.38 -4.15
C THR A 141 -22.55 7.85 -3.93
N ASP A 142 -23.17 8.49 -4.92
CA ASP A 142 -23.62 9.90 -4.85
C ASP A 142 -24.70 10.17 -3.76
N ALA A 143 -25.19 9.12 -3.07
CA ALA A 143 -26.33 9.21 -2.17
C ALA A 143 -25.99 9.32 -0.67
N LEU A 144 -24.77 8.93 -0.24
CA LEU A 144 -24.41 8.89 1.19
C LEU A 144 -22.91 9.15 1.38
N ALA A 145 -22.58 10.36 1.83
CA ALA A 145 -21.22 10.79 2.21
C ALA A 145 -20.62 10.02 3.41
N ASP A 146 -21.32 8.99 3.93
CA ASP A 146 -20.84 8.15 5.03
C ASP A 146 -20.17 6.84 4.57
N ALA A 147 -20.38 6.45 3.31
CA ALA A 147 -19.80 5.23 2.73
C ALA A 147 -18.69 5.61 1.73
N GLY A 148 -17.45 5.69 2.22
CA GLY A 148 -16.29 6.01 1.40
C GLY A 148 -15.09 5.10 1.67
N LYS A 149 -14.22 4.90 0.67
CA LYS A 149 -12.93 4.25 0.89
C LYS A 149 -11.95 5.27 1.47
N PHE A 150 -11.34 4.92 2.60
CA PHE A 150 -10.31 5.75 3.24
C PHE A 150 -9.08 5.89 2.32
N LEU A 151 -8.56 7.11 2.22
CA LEU A 151 -7.37 7.42 1.41
C LEU A 151 -6.19 7.84 2.28
N LEU A 152 -6.37 8.88 3.08
CA LEU A 152 -5.35 9.44 3.96
C LEU A 152 -5.99 10.18 5.13
N ALA A 153 -5.21 10.43 6.15
CA ALA A 153 -5.60 11.30 7.23
C ALA A 153 -4.54 12.35 7.51
N ALA A 154 -5.00 13.49 8.01
CA ALA A 154 -4.16 14.61 8.36
C ALA A 154 -4.49 15.06 9.78
N ARG A 155 -3.48 15.30 10.61
CA ARG A 155 -3.67 15.84 11.95
C ARG A 155 -3.02 17.21 12.07
N LYS A 156 -3.79 18.19 12.55
CA LYS A 156 -3.32 19.55 12.81
C LYS A 156 -2.49 19.56 14.10
N TYR A 157 -1.33 20.19 14.03
CA TYR A 157 -0.44 20.47 15.15
C TYR A 157 -0.18 21.97 15.21
N HIS A 158 -0.39 22.57 16.39
CA HIS A 158 -0.03 23.96 16.61
C HIS A 158 1.46 24.04 16.98
N ARG A 159 2.22 24.90 16.29
CA ARG A 159 3.56 25.32 16.68
C ARG A 159 3.50 26.78 17.14
N PRO A 160 4.46 27.27 17.93
CA PRO A 160 4.47 28.67 18.36
C PRO A 160 4.40 29.66 17.19
N THR A 161 4.97 29.29 16.03
CA THR A 161 5.13 30.18 14.87
C THR A 161 4.28 29.80 13.66
N CYS A 162 3.63 28.65 13.65
CA CYS A 162 2.85 28.17 12.49
C CYS A 162 1.88 27.04 12.87
N THR A 163 0.99 26.69 11.95
CA THR A 163 0.22 25.45 12.02
C THR A 163 0.84 24.43 11.07
N GLU A 164 1.13 23.23 11.56
CA GLU A 164 1.58 22.11 10.73
C GLU A 164 0.47 21.07 10.59
N TYR A 165 0.35 20.42 9.44
CA TYR A 165 -0.45 19.21 9.28
C TYR A 165 0.45 18.04 8.95
N LEU A 166 0.37 16.98 9.76
CA LEU A 166 1.02 15.71 9.46
C LEU A 166 0.07 14.83 8.66
N ILE A 167 0.51 14.33 7.50
CA ILE A 167 -0.31 13.52 6.59
C ILE A 167 0.16 12.06 6.67
N SER A 168 -0.76 11.13 6.89
CA SER A 168 -0.52 9.69 7.03
C SER A 168 -1.50 8.86 6.19
N LEU A 169 -1.04 7.69 5.73
CA LEU A 169 -1.85 6.67 5.07
C LEU A 169 -2.55 5.74 6.06
N ASP A 170 -2.26 5.86 7.35
CA ASP A 170 -2.94 5.13 8.40
C ASP A 170 -3.95 6.05 9.09
N LYS A 171 -5.09 5.49 9.51
CA LYS A 171 -6.11 6.19 10.27
C LYS A 171 -5.69 6.39 11.74
N THR A 172 -4.94 5.45 12.31
CA THR A 172 -4.61 5.41 13.74
C THR A 172 -3.22 5.94 14.03
N ASP A 173 -2.27 5.71 13.13
CA ASP A 173 -0.87 6.15 13.30
C ASP A 173 -0.61 7.51 12.65
N MET A 174 -0.41 8.51 13.51
CA MET A 174 -0.10 9.90 13.17
C MET A 174 1.23 10.35 13.77
N SER A 175 2.19 9.45 13.93
CA SER A 175 3.50 9.79 14.48
C SER A 175 4.45 10.29 13.38
N LYS A 176 5.28 11.32 13.69
CA LYS A 176 6.20 11.95 12.72
C LYS A 176 7.29 11.00 12.19
N GLY A 177 7.55 9.88 12.86
CA GLY A 177 8.57 8.88 12.51
C GLY A 177 8.00 7.56 12.01
N SER A 178 6.67 7.46 11.83
CA SER A 178 6.06 6.26 11.27
C SER A 178 6.34 6.13 9.78
N GLN A 179 6.48 4.88 9.33
CA GLN A 179 6.55 4.52 7.91
C GLN A 179 5.27 4.87 7.14
N THR A 180 4.15 5.12 7.83
CA THR A 180 2.86 5.47 7.20
C THR A 180 2.72 6.98 6.95
N CYS A 181 3.59 7.81 7.53
CA CYS A 181 3.62 9.23 7.28
C CYS A 181 4.14 9.52 5.87
N VAL A 182 3.33 10.23 5.07
CA VAL A 182 3.62 10.49 3.65
C VAL A 182 3.96 11.93 3.33
N GLY A 183 3.75 12.85 4.28
CA GLY A 183 4.03 14.26 4.06
C GLY A 183 3.67 15.17 5.23
N LYS A 184 4.05 16.44 5.07
CA LYS A 184 3.74 17.53 5.98
C LYS A 184 3.30 18.74 5.15
N LEU A 185 2.28 19.45 5.64
CA LEU A 185 1.84 20.74 5.10
C LEU A 185 2.15 21.83 6.14
N ARG A 186 2.71 22.94 5.66
CA ARG A 186 3.03 24.15 6.42
C ARG A 186 2.44 25.34 5.70
#